data_AF-A0A538ETY3-F1
#
_entry.id   AF-A0A538ETY3-F1
#
_cell.length_a   1.000
_cell.length_b   1.000
_cell.length_c   1.000
_cell.angle_alpha   90.00
_cell.angle_beta   90.00
_cell.angle_gamma   90.00
#
_symmetry.space_group_name_H-M   'P 1'
#
loop_
_entity.id
_entity.type
_entity.pdbx_description
1 polymer ?
#
loop_
_entity_poly.entity_id
_entity_poly.type
_entity_poly.pdbx_seq_one_letter_code
_entity_poly.pdbx_strand_id
1 'polypeptide(L)'
;MHFHYTAGLIPVLIAATILGAARLARSRPYRAAPLATGALVLALVSNYALGAIPLWRYLPGGQQAEAHAADVTRHDRIAARALRLIPQSAVVSATNTLGGHLSARRRVLSFPIIQDAAWIAADETSPGYADRLAPLPTAVQLSWLRRNPEWRLVFERDGILIFHRSG
;
A
#
# COMPACT_ATOMS: atom_id res chain seq x y z
N MET A 1 -2.30 -6.60 -9.74
CA MET A 1 -2.16 -5.65 -10.87
C MET A 1 -3.56 -5.30 -11.42
N HIS A 2 -4.41 -4.57 -10.69
CA HIS A 2 -5.80 -4.26 -11.13
C HIS A 2 -6.22 -2.80 -10.86
N PHE A 3 -5.29 -1.85 -10.71
CA PHE A 3 -5.61 -0.45 -10.35
C PHE A 3 -5.48 0.56 -11.50
N HIS A 4 -5.25 0.13 -12.75
CA HIS A 4 -5.08 1.05 -13.88
C HIS A 4 -6.23 1.05 -14.90
N TYR A 5 -7.28 0.24 -14.70
CA TYR A 5 -8.39 0.15 -15.65
C TYR A 5 -9.29 1.41 -15.68
N THR A 6 -9.31 2.17 -14.58
CA THR A 6 -10.08 3.43 -14.49
C THR A 6 -9.34 4.65 -15.03
N ALA A 7 -8.03 4.53 -15.32
CA ALA A 7 -7.23 5.66 -15.83
C ALA A 7 -7.75 6.18 -17.18
N GLY A 8 -8.28 5.29 -18.03
CA GLY A 8 -8.91 5.67 -19.30
C GLY A 8 -10.23 6.44 -19.17
N LEU A 9 -10.91 6.37 -18.01
CA LEU A 9 -12.17 7.07 -17.77
C LEU A 9 -11.97 8.51 -17.28
N ILE A 10 -10.77 8.84 -16.79
CA ILE A 10 -10.45 10.17 -16.25
C ILE A 10 -10.73 11.29 -17.26
N PRO A 11 -10.29 11.22 -18.53
CA PRO A 11 -10.54 12.29 -19.49
C PRO A 11 -12.03 12.48 -19.80
N VAL A 12 -12.79 11.38 -19.89
CA VAL A 12 -14.24 11.41 -20.18
C VAL A 12 -15.01 12.04 -19.03
N LEU A 13 -14.66 11.69 -17.78
CA LEU A 13 -15.27 12.27 -16.59
C LEU A 13 -14.98 13.76 -16.45
N ILE A 14 -13.74 14.19 -16.72
CA ILE A 14 -13.36 15.61 -16.72
C ILE A 14 -14.17 16.36 -17.78
N ALA A 15 -14.22 15.85 -19.01
CA ALA A 15 -14.97 16.48 -20.09
C ALA A 15 -16.47 16.58 -19.77
N ALA A 16 -17.07 15.51 -19.24
CA ALA A 16 -18.48 15.50 -18.85
C ALA A 16 -18.77 16.52 -17.72
N THR A 17 -17.85 16.68 -16.78
CA THR A 17 -18.00 17.64 -15.67
C THR A 17 -17.93 19.08 -16.17
N ILE A 18 -16.97 19.40 -17.05
CA ILE A 18 -16.84 20.73 -17.64
C ILE A 18 -18.07 21.08 -18.47
N LEU A 19 -18.49 20.17 -19.37
CA LEU A 19 -19.64 20.40 -20.25
C LEU A 19 -20.95 20.47 -19.46
N GLY A 20 -21.11 19.62 -18.43
CA GLY A 20 -22.26 19.63 -17.53
C GLY A 20 -22.37 20.93 -16.74
N ALA A 21 -21.27 21.40 -16.14
CA ALA A 21 -21.21 22.67 -15.43
C ALA A 21 -21.49 23.86 -16.36
N ALA A 22 -20.89 23.88 -17.55
CA ALA A 22 -21.09 24.94 -18.54
C ALA A 22 -22.53 24.99 -19.09
N ARG A 23 -23.19 23.83 -19.21
CA ARG A 23 -24.61 23.75 -19.61
C ARG A 23 -25.53 24.21 -18.48
N LEU A 24 -25.25 23.84 -17.23
CA LEU A 24 -26.03 24.26 -16.07
C LEU A 24 -25.94 25.77 -15.83
N ALA A 25 -24.74 26.34 -15.94
CA ALA A 25 -24.51 27.78 -15.82
C ALA A 25 -25.27 28.58 -16.90
N ARG A 26 -25.30 28.09 -18.14
CA ARG A 26 -26.03 28.74 -19.24
C ARG A 26 -27.55 28.59 -19.16
N SER A 27 -28.04 27.41 -18.78
CA SER A 27 -29.48 27.11 -18.82
C SER A 27 -30.24 27.52 -17.56
N ARG A 28 -29.60 27.49 -16.39
CA ARG A 28 -30.22 27.81 -15.10
C ARG A 28 -29.22 28.52 -14.16
N PRO A 29 -28.85 29.78 -14.45
CA PRO A 29 -27.81 30.49 -13.71
C PRO A 29 -28.13 30.61 -12.20
N TYR A 30 -29.40 30.83 -11.85
CA TYR A 30 -29.85 30.90 -10.45
C TYR A 30 -29.66 29.60 -9.65
N ARG A 31 -29.58 28.44 -10.32
CA ARG A 31 -29.33 27.14 -9.67
C ARG A 31 -27.88 26.69 -9.77
N ALA A 32 -27.09 27.29 -10.66
CA ALA A 32 -25.69 26.91 -10.85
C ALA A 32 -24.85 27.21 -9.60
N ALA A 33 -25.02 28.38 -9.00
CA ALA A 33 -24.30 28.78 -7.78
C ALA A 33 -24.57 27.85 -6.58
N PRO A 34 -25.84 27.58 -6.16
CA PRO A 34 -26.09 26.69 -5.01
C PRO A 34 -25.66 25.24 -5.28
N LEU A 35 -25.77 24.75 -6.51
CA LEU A 35 -25.29 23.40 -6.87
C LEU A 35 -23.77 23.30 -6.85
N ALA A 36 -23.05 24.31 -7.35
CA ALA A 36 -21.59 24.37 -7.28
C ALA A 36 -21.11 24.44 -5.82
N THR A 37 -21.75 25.28 -5.00
CA THR A 37 -21.47 25.36 -3.56
C THR A 37 -21.76 24.03 -2.87
N GLY A 38 -22.89 23.38 -3.17
CA GLY A 38 -23.23 22.07 -2.62
C GLY A 38 -22.21 20.99 -3.00
N ALA A 39 -21.76 20.97 -4.26
CA ALA A 39 -20.71 20.07 -4.72
C ALA A 39 -19.36 20.34 -4.04
N LEU A 40 -18.99 21.61 -3.84
CA LEU A 40 -17.78 22.00 -3.12
C LEU A 40 -17.84 21.58 -1.66
N VAL A 41 -18.95 21.85 -0.97
CA VAL A 41 -19.15 21.44 0.43
C VAL A 41 -19.12 19.93 0.54
N LEU A 42 -19.79 19.21 -0.37
CA LEU A 42 -19.76 17.75 -0.39
C LEU A 42 -18.34 17.23 -0.62
N ALA A 43 -17.59 17.81 -1.56
CA ALA A 43 -16.21 17.45 -1.80
C ALA A 43 -15.32 17.69 -0.57
N LEU A 44 -15.49 18.82 0.11
CA LEU A 44 -14.75 19.14 1.35
C LEU A 44 -15.12 18.21 2.50
N VAL A 45 -16.41 17.91 2.69
CA VAL A 45 -16.90 16.98 3.72
C VAL A 45 -16.46 15.55 3.43
N SER A 46 -16.59 15.09 2.18
CA SER A 46 -16.09 13.78 1.76
C SER A 46 -14.58 13.69 1.93
N ASN A 47 -13.84 14.73 1.59
CA ASN A 47 -12.40 14.77 1.78
C ASN A 47 -12.01 14.74 3.27
N TYR A 48 -12.75 15.45 4.13
CA TYR A 48 -12.57 15.40 5.58
C TYR A 48 -12.90 14.01 6.14
N ALA A 49 -14.03 13.44 5.73
CA ALA A 49 -14.52 12.16 6.19
C ALA A 49 -13.69 10.98 5.67
N LEU A 50 -13.11 11.06 4.48
CA LEU A 50 -12.33 9.98 3.85
C LEU A 50 -10.81 10.16 4.02
N GLY A 51 -10.34 11.25 4.64
CA GLY A 51 -8.95 11.40 5.06
C GLY A 51 -7.94 11.73 3.95
N ALA A 52 -8.38 12.17 2.76
CA ALA A 52 -7.51 12.34 1.60
C ALA A 52 -6.55 13.55 1.67
N ILE A 53 -6.70 14.46 2.66
CA ILE A 53 -5.75 15.56 2.89
C ILE A 53 -5.04 15.37 4.25
N PRO A 54 -3.69 15.27 4.28
CA PRO A 54 -2.91 15.02 5.49
C PRO A 54 -3.11 16.02 6.63
N LEU A 55 -3.52 17.26 6.31
CA LEU A 55 -3.66 18.34 7.29
C LEU A 55 -4.84 18.15 8.25
N TRP A 56 -5.86 17.38 7.87
CA TRP A 56 -7.08 17.18 8.68
C TRP A 56 -6.84 16.30 9.91
N ARG A 57 -5.65 15.72 10.05
CA ARG A 57 -5.22 14.95 11.23
C ARG A 57 -5.17 15.76 12.54
N TYR A 58 -5.09 17.08 12.44
CA TYR A 58 -5.02 17.98 13.60
C TYR A 58 -6.40 18.52 14.03
N LEU A 59 -7.47 18.16 13.33
CA LEU A 59 -8.84 18.59 13.62
C LEU A 59 -9.61 17.46 14.32
N PRO A 60 -10.37 17.76 15.39
CA PRO A 60 -11.16 16.77 16.10
C PRO A 60 -12.25 16.19 15.19
N GLY A 61 -12.16 14.88 14.88
CA GLY A 61 -13.12 14.15 14.05
C GLY A 61 -12.62 13.73 12.67
N GLY A 62 -11.38 14.04 12.28
CA GLY A 62 -10.77 13.54 11.05
C GLY A 62 -10.41 12.04 11.14
N GLN A 63 -10.57 11.28 10.04
CA GLN A 63 -10.17 9.87 10.00
C GLN A 63 -8.66 9.69 10.17
N GLN A 64 -8.26 8.78 11.07
CA GLN A 64 -6.85 8.46 11.35
C GLN A 64 -6.32 7.26 10.52
N ALA A 65 -7.15 6.63 9.70
CA ALA A 65 -6.86 5.34 9.07
C ALA A 65 -5.79 5.41 7.96
N GLU A 66 -5.76 6.46 7.15
CA GLU A 66 -4.70 6.68 6.13
C GLU A 66 -3.74 7.84 6.47
N ALA A 67 -4.03 8.61 7.53
CA ALA A 67 -3.25 9.80 7.90
C ALA A 67 -1.79 9.51 8.30
N HIS A 68 -1.49 8.27 8.66
CA HIS A 68 -0.15 7.79 9.03
C HIS A 68 0.57 7.01 7.92
N ALA A 69 -0.06 6.83 6.75
CA ALA A 69 0.54 6.08 5.64
C ALA A 69 1.85 6.71 5.12
N ALA A 70 2.06 8.01 5.38
CA ALA A 70 3.28 8.74 5.03
C ALA A 70 4.28 8.90 6.20
N ASP A 71 3.90 8.51 7.43
CA ASP A 71 4.78 8.64 8.59
C ASP A 71 5.77 7.47 8.61
N VAL A 72 7.06 7.76 8.48
CA VAL A 72 8.12 6.74 8.61
C VAL A 72 8.24 6.34 10.08
N THR A 73 7.66 5.20 10.41
CA THR A 73 7.65 4.64 11.76
C THR A 73 9.01 4.04 12.14
N ARG A 74 9.17 3.68 13.42
CA ARG A 74 10.33 2.91 13.88
C ARG A 74 10.46 1.58 13.14
N HIS A 75 9.32 0.94 12.84
CA HIS A 75 9.23 -0.31 12.12
C HIS A 75 9.82 -0.19 10.70
N ASP A 76 9.46 0.87 9.96
CA ASP A 76 9.96 1.11 8.59
C ASP A 76 11.49 1.29 8.56
N ARG A 77 12.06 1.93 9.58
CA ARG A 77 13.53 2.07 9.70
C ARG A 77 14.21 0.75 10.04
N ILE A 78 13.54 -0.17 10.74
CA ILE A 78 14.05 -1.51 10.99
C ILE A 78 13.96 -2.33 9.70
N ALA A 79 12.85 -2.25 8.98
CA ALA A 79 12.65 -2.87 7.67
C ALA A 79 13.75 -2.47 6.69
N ALA A 80 13.96 -1.17 6.50
CA ALA A 80 14.97 -0.64 5.60
C ALA A 80 16.40 -1.10 5.97
N ARG A 81 16.69 -1.31 7.26
CA ARG A 81 17.98 -1.85 7.70
C ARG A 81 18.10 -3.35 7.46
N ALA A 82 17.04 -4.11 7.72
CA ALA A 82 17.00 -5.54 7.48
C ALA A 82 17.19 -5.87 5.99
N LEU A 83 16.55 -5.10 5.10
CA LEU A 83 16.64 -5.31 3.65
C LEU A 83 18.05 -5.07 3.07
N ARG A 84 18.91 -4.30 3.76
CA ARG A 84 20.31 -4.11 3.35
C ARG A 84 21.17 -5.36 3.51
N LEU A 85 20.73 -6.34 4.29
CA LEU A 85 21.41 -7.63 4.43
C LEU A 85 21.31 -8.49 3.16
N ILE A 86 20.30 -8.22 2.33
CA ILE A 86 20.02 -9.01 1.13
C ILE A 86 20.83 -8.43 -0.04
N PRO A 87 21.72 -9.20 -0.69
CA PRO A 87 22.49 -8.73 -1.85
C PRO A 87 21.58 -8.26 -2.98
N GLN A 88 21.89 -7.15 -3.67
CA GLN A 88 21.00 -6.55 -4.69
C GLN A 88 20.66 -7.49 -5.86
N SER A 89 21.57 -8.41 -6.20
CA SER A 89 21.39 -9.38 -7.29
C SER A 89 20.58 -10.63 -6.90
N ALA A 90 20.33 -10.85 -5.61
CA ALA A 90 19.65 -12.04 -5.14
C ALA A 90 18.14 -12.00 -5.41
N VAL A 91 17.59 -13.16 -5.83
CA VAL A 91 16.15 -13.39 -5.90
C VAL A 91 15.61 -13.51 -4.48
N VAL A 92 14.61 -12.68 -4.16
CA VAL A 92 14.01 -12.61 -2.82
C VAL A 92 12.50 -12.81 -2.91
N SER A 93 11.96 -13.64 -2.02
CA SER A 93 10.52 -13.73 -1.77
C SER A 93 10.15 -12.81 -0.62
N ALA A 94 9.20 -11.89 -0.83
CA ALA A 94 8.86 -10.87 0.15
C ALA A 94 7.36 -10.70 0.38
N THR A 95 6.96 -10.43 1.63
CA THR A 95 5.60 -9.94 1.94
C THR A 95 5.38 -8.60 1.23
N ASN A 96 4.12 -8.25 0.95
CA ASN A 96 3.84 -7.12 0.06
C ASN A 96 4.37 -5.77 0.58
N THR A 97 4.39 -5.57 1.90
CA THR A 97 4.95 -4.37 2.54
C THR A 97 6.45 -4.22 2.28
N LEU A 98 7.21 -5.31 2.38
CA LEU A 98 8.65 -5.32 2.10
C LEU A 98 8.95 -5.37 0.59
N GLY A 99 8.09 -6.03 -0.19
CA GLY A 99 8.20 -6.20 -1.63
C GLY A 99 8.22 -4.86 -2.39
N GLY A 100 7.48 -3.86 -1.90
CA GLY A 100 7.52 -2.50 -2.45
C GLY A 100 8.94 -1.91 -2.49
N HIS A 101 9.71 -2.09 -1.42
CA HIS A 101 11.10 -1.62 -1.31
C HIS A 101 12.10 -2.46 -2.12
N LEU A 102 11.73 -3.69 -2.49
CA LEU A 102 12.56 -4.63 -3.23
C LEU A 102 12.21 -4.68 -4.72
N SER A 103 11.16 -3.97 -5.15
CA SER A 103 10.64 -3.96 -6.51
C SER A 103 11.62 -3.46 -7.56
N ALA A 104 12.63 -2.68 -7.16
CA ALA A 104 13.71 -2.23 -8.04
C ALA A 104 14.68 -3.35 -8.46
N ARG A 105 14.58 -4.54 -7.86
CA ARG A 105 15.42 -5.70 -8.21
C ARG A 105 14.97 -6.32 -9.52
N ARG A 106 15.90 -7.01 -10.19
CA ARG A 106 15.64 -7.74 -11.43
C ARG A 106 14.52 -8.77 -11.28
N ARG A 107 14.42 -9.40 -10.11
CA ARG A 107 13.40 -10.40 -9.81
C ARG A 107 13.07 -10.41 -8.32
N VAL A 108 11.78 -10.32 -8.02
CA VAL A 108 11.20 -10.42 -6.68
C VAL A 108 10.00 -11.36 -6.77
N LEU A 109 9.82 -12.22 -5.78
CA LEU A 109 8.64 -13.08 -5.66
C LEU A 109 7.76 -12.55 -4.53
N SER A 110 6.44 -12.69 -4.70
CA SER A 110 5.50 -12.41 -3.61
C SER A 110 5.45 -13.62 -2.69
N PHE A 111 5.81 -13.43 -1.42
CA PHE A 111 5.63 -14.44 -0.40
C PHE A 111 4.14 -14.82 -0.34
N PRO A 112 3.76 -16.11 -0.21
CA PRO A 112 4.57 -17.28 0.16
C PRO A 112 5.29 -18.01 -0.97
N ILE A 113 5.38 -17.47 -2.19
CA ILE A 113 6.05 -18.15 -3.31
C ILE A 113 7.57 -18.10 -3.13
N ILE A 114 8.22 -19.25 -2.87
CA ILE A 114 9.66 -19.33 -2.56
C ILE A 114 10.55 -19.89 -3.67
N GLN A 115 10.00 -20.54 -4.70
CA GLN A 115 10.67 -21.10 -5.89
C GLN A 115 12.22 -21.15 -5.85
N ASP A 116 12.88 -20.28 -6.63
CA ASP A 116 14.34 -20.12 -6.71
C ASP A 116 14.83 -18.93 -5.87
N ALA A 117 14.05 -18.49 -4.87
CA ALA A 117 14.50 -17.49 -3.94
C ALA A 117 15.69 -18.02 -3.14
N ALA A 118 16.73 -17.21 -3.02
CA ALA A 118 17.84 -17.45 -2.10
C ALA A 118 17.61 -16.76 -0.74
N TRP A 119 16.68 -15.80 -0.72
CA TRP A 119 16.35 -14.99 0.45
C TRP A 119 14.84 -14.87 0.62
N ILE A 120 14.39 -14.82 1.87
CA ILE A 120 12.99 -14.54 2.20
C ILE A 120 12.96 -13.35 3.16
N ALA A 121 12.14 -12.34 2.85
CA ALA A 121 11.91 -11.18 3.69
C ALA A 121 10.43 -11.15 4.08
N ALA A 122 10.11 -11.52 5.33
CA ALA A 122 8.75 -11.57 5.82
C ALA A 122 8.52 -10.56 6.94
N ASP A 123 7.31 -10.04 7.01
CA ASP A 123 6.84 -9.17 8.09
C ASP A 123 5.57 -9.79 8.70
N GLU A 124 5.68 -10.22 9.95
CA GLU A 124 4.59 -10.82 10.73
C GLU A 124 3.58 -9.78 11.24
N THR A 125 3.96 -8.49 11.28
CA THR A 125 3.16 -7.41 11.88
C THR A 125 2.34 -6.62 10.87
N SER A 126 2.79 -6.56 9.62
CA SER A 126 2.06 -5.92 8.52
C SER A 126 2.03 -6.78 7.27
N PRO A 127 1.19 -7.84 7.25
CA PRO A 127 0.79 -8.45 6.00
C PRO A 127 0.09 -7.38 5.16
N GLY A 128 0.58 -7.11 3.94
CA GLY A 128 -0.01 -6.07 3.07
C GLY A 128 -1.48 -6.36 2.73
N TYR A 129 -2.17 -5.43 2.06
CA TYR A 129 -3.61 -5.55 1.77
C TYR A 129 -4.02 -6.90 1.13
N ALA A 130 -3.17 -7.47 0.28
CA ALA A 130 -3.36 -8.81 -0.29
C ALA A 130 -3.08 -9.96 0.69
N ASP A 131 -2.11 -9.79 1.59
CA ASP A 131 -1.74 -10.78 2.62
C ASP A 131 -2.79 -10.82 3.75
N ARG A 132 -3.50 -9.70 3.98
CA ARG A 132 -4.60 -9.56 4.94
C ARG A 132 -5.86 -10.34 4.50
N LEU A 133 -6.00 -10.63 3.21
CA LEU A 133 -7.08 -11.46 2.63
C LEU A 133 -6.81 -12.97 2.76
N ALA A 134 -5.56 -13.39 3.02
CA ALA A 134 -5.18 -14.78 3.25
C ALA A 134 -4.07 -14.91 4.33
N PRO A 135 -4.38 -14.64 5.61
CA PRO A 135 -3.39 -14.65 6.69
C PRO A 135 -2.90 -16.06 7.07
N LEU A 136 -3.71 -17.10 6.83
CA LEU A 136 -3.39 -18.49 7.21
C LEU A 136 -2.20 -19.08 6.42
N PRO A 137 -2.11 -18.97 5.08
CA PRO A 137 -0.94 -19.42 4.32
C PRO A 137 0.38 -18.81 4.81
N THR A 138 0.41 -17.51 5.04
CA THR A 138 1.61 -16.77 5.46
C THR A 138 2.11 -17.26 6.83
N ALA A 139 1.21 -17.39 7.82
CA ALA A 139 1.55 -17.88 9.15
C ALA A 139 2.01 -19.35 9.15
N VAL A 140 1.33 -20.22 8.39
CA VAL A 140 1.73 -21.63 8.25
C VAL A 140 3.11 -21.74 7.60
N GLN A 141 3.37 -20.97 6.54
CA GLN A 141 4.63 -20.98 5.82
C GLN A 141 5.79 -20.44 6.67
N LEU A 142 5.56 -19.39 7.46
CA LEU A 142 6.51 -18.88 8.45
C LEU A 142 6.85 -19.93 9.51
N SER A 143 5.84 -20.63 10.03
CA SER A 143 6.06 -21.71 10.98
C SER A 143 6.89 -22.85 10.38
N TRP A 144 6.69 -23.15 9.10
CA TRP A 144 7.47 -24.14 8.36
C TRP A 144 8.92 -23.67 8.14
N LEU A 145 9.13 -22.41 7.75
CA LEU A 145 10.48 -21.83 7.56
C LEU A 145 11.32 -21.90 8.83
N ARG A 146 10.73 -21.60 10.00
CA ARG A 146 11.43 -21.69 11.29
C ARG A 146 11.85 -23.11 11.66
N ARG A 147 11.17 -24.14 11.12
CA ARG A 147 11.48 -25.55 11.36
C ARG A 147 12.31 -26.19 10.24
N ASN A 148 12.47 -25.52 9.10
CA ASN A 148 13.17 -26.08 7.95
C ASN A 148 14.67 -25.78 8.03
N PRO A 149 15.56 -26.79 8.08
CA PRO A 149 17.01 -26.58 8.12
C PRO A 149 17.59 -25.95 6.84
N GLU A 150 16.89 -26.00 5.71
CA GLU A 150 17.28 -25.30 4.47
C GLU A 150 17.21 -23.79 4.60
N TRP A 151 16.54 -23.26 5.62
CA TRP A 151 16.35 -21.82 5.80
C TRP A 151 16.93 -21.38 7.13
N ARG A 152 18.03 -20.61 7.04
CA ARG A 152 18.65 -20.01 8.20
C ARG A 152 18.07 -18.63 8.45
N LEU A 153 17.51 -18.41 9.64
CA LEU A 153 17.14 -17.10 10.13
C LEU A 153 18.41 -16.27 10.38
N VAL A 154 18.57 -15.16 9.67
CA VAL A 154 19.74 -14.27 9.78
C VAL A 154 19.40 -12.93 10.42
N PHE A 155 18.12 -12.57 10.48
CA PHE A 155 17.65 -11.36 11.15
C PHE A 155 16.22 -11.56 11.67
N GLU A 156 15.99 -11.14 12.92
CA GLU A 156 14.67 -11.07 13.54
C GLU A 156 14.60 -9.83 14.43
N ARG A 157 13.71 -8.89 14.10
CA ARG A 157 13.42 -7.72 14.93
C ARG A 157 12.09 -7.09 14.56
N ASP A 158 11.27 -6.77 15.56
CA ASP A 158 10.03 -6.01 15.37
C ASP A 158 9.05 -6.67 14.38
N GLY A 159 8.99 -8.01 14.36
CA GLY A 159 8.17 -8.78 13.42
C GLY A 159 8.77 -8.97 12.03
N ILE A 160 9.94 -8.37 11.76
CA ILE A 160 10.65 -8.48 10.48
C ILE A 160 11.64 -9.63 10.55
N LEU A 161 11.54 -10.53 9.57
CA LEU A 161 12.30 -11.77 9.49
C LEU A 161 13.01 -11.85 8.15
N ILE A 162 14.32 -12.07 8.18
CA ILE A 162 15.10 -12.36 6.99
C ILE A 162 15.66 -13.78 7.11
N PHE A 163 15.32 -14.62 6.14
CA PHE A 163 15.88 -15.95 5.98
C PHE A 163 16.83 -15.99 4.79
N HIS A 164 17.90 -16.75 4.93
CA HIS A 164 18.82 -17.11 3.86
C HIS A 164 18.77 -18.61 3.64
N ARG A 165 18.81 -19.05 2.38
CA ARG A 165 18.85 -20.47 2.06
C ARG A 165 20.21 -21.05 2.44
N SER A 166 20.25 -21.96 3.40
CA SER A 166 21.38 -22.85 3.64
C SER A 166 21.43 -23.83 2.46
N GLY A 167 22.47 -23.73 1.64
CA GLY A 167 22.74 -24.74 0.61
C GLY A 167 23.13 -26.08 1.20
#